data_AF-X1QK52-F1
#
_entry.id   AF-X1QK52-F1
#
_cell.length_a   1.000
_cell.length_b   1.000
_cell.length_c   1.000
_cell.angle_alpha   90.00
_cell.angle_beta   90.00
_cell.angle_gamma   90.00
#
_symmetry.space_group_name_H-M   'P 1'
#
loop_
_entity.id
_entity.type
_entity.pdbx_description
1 polymer ?
#
loop_
_entity_poly.entity_id
_entity_poly.type
_entity_poly.pdbx_seq_one_letter_code
_entity_poly.pdbx_strand_id
1 'polypeptide(L)' 'MNIKEIKKVDREIEGLIKKETRRQQDSLDLIASENYPSKAVREALTSIFIAKYAEGS' A
#
# COMPACT_ATOMS: atom_id res chain seq x y z
N MET A 1 5.26 3.25 2.75
CA MET A 1 5.58 1.85 2.39
C MET A 1 6.97 1.77 1.78
N ASN A 2 7.87 0.95 2.35
CA ASN A 2 9.24 0.82 1.87
C ASN A 2 9.39 -0.41 0.95
N ILE A 3 9.19 -0.21 -0.36
CA ILE A 3 9.34 -1.28 -1.38
C ILE A 3 10.75 -1.89 -1.38
N LYS A 4 11.79 -1.14 -0.93
CA LYS A 4 13.16 -1.66 -0.85
C LYS A 4 13.28 -2.80 0.15
N GLU A 5 12.54 -2.77 1.27
CA GLU A 5 12.56 -3.88 2.23
C GLU A 5 11.82 -5.10 1.69
N ILE A 6 10.70 -4.90 0.99
CA ILE A 6 9.97 -5.99 0.32
C ILE A 6 10.89 -6.66 -0.70
N LYS A 7 11.58 -5.90 -1.55
CA LYS A 7 12.51 -6.45 -2.55
C LYS A 7 13.59 -7.37 -1.97
N LYS A 8 14.06 -7.11 -0.73
CA LYS A 8 15.08 -7.93 -0.08
C LYS A 8 14.53 -9.29 0.34
N VAL A 9 13.26 -9.36 0.70
CA VAL A 9 12.60 -10.57 1.21
C VAL A 9 11.88 -11.32 0.09
N ASP A 10 11.15 -10.59 -0.75
CA ASP A 10 10.29 -11.11 -1.80
C ASP A 10 10.29 -10.20 -3.03
N ARG A 11 10.98 -10.66 -4.08
CA ARG A 11 11.07 -9.95 -5.37
C ARG A 11 9.82 -10.09 -6.22
N GLU A 12 9.05 -11.17 -6.06
CA GLU A 12 7.85 -11.41 -6.84
C GLU A 12 6.76 -10.41 -6.43
N ILE A 13 6.55 -10.27 -5.11
CA ILE A 13 5.60 -9.30 -4.56
C ILE A 13 6.01 -7.86 -4.90
N GLU A 14 7.30 -7.53 -4.84
CA GLU A 14 7.80 -6.23 -5.30
C GLU A 14 7.42 -5.95 -6.77
N GLY A 15 7.59 -6.95 -7.64
CA GLY A 15 7.23 -6.86 -9.05
C GLY A 15 5.73 -6.65 -9.25
N LEU A 16 4.89 -7.38 -8.52
CA LEU A 16 3.43 -7.25 -8.59
C LEU A 16 2.95 -5.87 -8.12
N ILE A 17 3.47 -5.36 -7.00
CA ILE A 17 3.14 -4.02 -6.49
C ILE A 17 3.47 -2.94 -7.53
N LYS A 18 4.64 -3.05 -8.18
CA LYS A 18 5.05 -2.11 -9.24
C LYS A 18 4.14 -2.17 -10.45
N LYS A 19 3.77 -3.37 -10.89
CA LYS A 19 2.84 -3.56 -12.02
C LYS A 19 1.47 -2.93 -11.72
N GLU A 20 0.94 -3.14 -10.52
CA GLU A 20 -0.35 -2.55 -10.14
C GLU A 20 -0.28 -1.03 -9.97
N THR A 21 0.81 -0.52 -9.38
CA THR A 21 1.06 0.93 -9.29
C THR A 21 1.06 1.57 -10.69
N ARG A 22 1.75 0.94 -11.64
CA ARG A 22 1.79 1.38 -13.04
C ARG A 22 0.40 1.33 -13.67
N ARG A 23 -0.34 0.22 -13.49
CA ARG A 23 -1.69 0.05 -14.02
C ARG A 23 -2.61 1.19 -13.55
N GLN A 24 -2.60 1.52 -12.27
CA GLN A 24 -3.41 2.61 -11.70
C GLN A 24 -2.99 3.99 -12.22
N GLN A 25 -1.69 4.23 -12.40
CA GLN A 25 -1.18 5.51 -12.94
C GLN A 25 -1.52 5.71 -14.41
N ASP A 26 -1.51 4.64 -15.19
CA ASP A 26 -1.71 4.68 -16.64
C ASP A 26 -3.19 4.49 -17.04
N SER A 27 -4.09 4.23 -16.08
CA SER A 27 -5.53 4.03 -16.32
C SER A 27 -6.34 5.26 -15.93
N LEU A 28 -7.30 5.64 -16.77
CA LEU A 28 -8.37 6.53 -16.36
C LEU A 28 -9.42 5.71 -15.60
N ASP A 29 -9.48 5.90 -14.29
CA ASP A 29 -10.43 5.22 -13.44
C ASP A 29 -11.76 5.97 -13.39
N LEU A 30 -12.85 5.27 -13.75
CA LEU A 30 -14.20 5.81 -13.85
C LEU A 30 -15.16 5.18 -12.83
N ILE A 31 -14.64 4.37 -11.90
CA ILE A 31 -15.45 3.74 -10.87
C ILE A 31 -15.67 4.77 -9.76
N ALA A 32 -16.91 5.25 -9.63
CA ALA A 32 -17.25 6.35 -8.70
C ALA A 32 -16.92 6.07 -7.21
N SER A 33 -16.85 4.80 -6.82
CA SER A 33 -16.50 4.39 -5.45
C SER A 33 -15.01 4.21 -5.22
N GLU A 34 -14.18 4.18 -6.28
CA GLU A 34 -12.73 4.05 -6.14
C GLU A 34 -12.07 5.41 -5.96
N ASN A 35 -10.97 5.42 -5.19
CA ASN A 35 -10.20 6.62 -4.92
C ASN A 35 -8.76 6.24 -4.56
N TYR A 36 -7.86 7.23 -4.63
CA TYR A 36 -6.43 7.05 -4.36
C TYR A 36 -6.07 7.75 -3.04
N PRO A 37 -5.87 7.00 -1.93
CA PRO A 37 -5.52 7.60 -0.65
C PRO A 37 -4.21 8.39 -0.74
N SER A 38 -4.07 9.42 0.09
CA SER A 38 -2.82 10.18 0.16
C SER A 38 -1.66 9.29 0.63
N LYS A 39 -0.43 9.72 0.33
CA LYS A 39 0.78 9.02 0.81
C LYS A 39 0.81 8.91 2.34
N ALA A 40 0.41 9.97 3.04
CA ALA A 40 0.37 10.00 4.50
C ALA A 40 -0.56 8.93 5.08
N VAL A 41 -1.76 8.76 4.50
CA VAL A 41 -2.71 7.71 4.91
C VAL A 41 -2.10 6.32 4.71
N ARG A 42 -1.51 6.05 3.54
CA ARG A 42 -0.85 4.76 3.26
C ARG A 42 0.33 4.47 4.19
N GLU A 43 1.06 5.49 4.62
CA GLU A 43 2.18 5.32 5.56
C GLU A 43 1.70 5.00 6.98
N ALA A 44 0.64 5.69 7.45
CA ALA A 44 0.03 5.43 8.75
C ALA A 44 -0.49 3.99 8.89
N LEU A 45 -1.09 3.43 7.82
CA LEU A 45 -1.56 2.05 7.77
C LEU A 45 -0.44 1.01 7.99
N THR A 46 0.81 1.36 7.72
CA THR A 46 1.98 0.47 7.90
C THR A 46 2.83 0.83 9.13
N SER A 47 2.31 1.67 10.02
CA SER A 47 3.01 2.10 11.23
C SER A 47 2.98 1.01 12.32
N ILE A 48 3.60 1.30 13.48
CA ILE A 48 3.65 0.38 14.62
C ILE A 48 2.26 -0.02 15.16
N PHE A 49 1.21 0.75 14.85
CA PHE A 49 -0.13 0.44 15.30
C PHE A 49 -0.67 -0.91 14.79
N ILE A 50 -0.14 -1.45 13.68
CA ILE A 50 -0.54 -2.78 13.19
C ILE A 50 -0.23 -3.91 14.18
N ALA A 51 0.74 -3.70 15.06
CA ALA A 51 1.18 -4.67 16.05
C ALA A 51 0.52 -4.46 17.42
N LYS A 52 -0.34 -3.44 17.55
CA LYS A 52 -0.94 -3.09 18.84
C LYS A 52 -2.33 -3.73 18.98
N TYR A 53 -2.46 -4.62 19.95
CA TYR A 53 -3.76 -5.05 20.48
C TYR A 53 -4.23 -4.07 21.57
N ALA A 54 -5.47 -3.61 21.47
CA ALA A 54 -6.10 -2.67 22.40
C ALA A 54 -7.57 -3.08 22.62
N GLU A 55 -7.79 -3.98 23.57
CA GLU A 55 -9.10 -4.58 23.90
C GLU A 55 -10.08 -3.60 24.57
N GLY A 56 -9.61 -2.42 24.96
CA GLY A 56 -10.36 -1.47 25.77
C GLY A 56 -10.09 -1.67 27.25
N SER A 57 -10.44 -0.64 28.02
CA SER A 57 -10.52 -0.66 29.48
C SER A 57 -11.93 -0.27 29.88
#